data_AF-A0A0C2IJT1-F1
#
_entry.id   AF-A0A0C2IJT1-F1
#
_cell.length_a   1.000
_cell.length_b   1.000
_cell.length_c   1.000
_cell.angle_alpha   90.00
_cell.angle_beta   90.00
_cell.angle_gamma   90.00
#
_symmetry.space_group_name_H-M   'P 1'
#
loop_
_entity.id
_entity.type
_entity.pdbx_description
1 polymer ?
#
loop_
_entity_poly.entity_id
_entity_poly.type
_entity_poly.pdbx_seq_one_letter_code
_entity_poly.pdbx_strand_id
1 'polypeptide(L)'
;MRHRVMKRDGSFLRAAAVAAVVLAGVWQADSAAWAAGATQGEEESWYQAWLQVAADTSVPIRNTRPSLIWRTDMDTLYRGDTTDQGLEAFEDGLLPKAAAFPENEWMYDWFGHGAGAGKSVYSSATRSLRIAQSFAKEWVFEFKAPHGVDQQQSGGPMGGSEAEVSFPGGVKGHFIKQACKKNNHDDCVTNPNYREPTGGETIQEVAAMPIDWNRMTPPVGLAWIKSKESYWAVSSAVINPVQGADVLAHGLQTNISSAPNLRFVTNPESIVSRTSVILAFRDYSDAKIWAVTEAQNGGWVYEVRPNSVAVDLSGRYTGGREGAVAFIGGIKSGLLMNARRFEKGVSEPVECIGIEKEACRLDNRHQ
;
A
#
# COMPACT_ATOMS: atom_id res chain seq x y z
N MET A 1 32.04 84.11 41.62
CA MET A 1 32.60 83.67 42.92
C MET A 1 32.46 82.15 43.03
N ARG A 2 33.59 81.51 43.32
CA ARG A 2 33.85 80.21 43.97
C ARG A 2 32.72 79.19 44.28
N HIS A 3 33.08 77.93 43.96
CA HIS A 3 32.79 76.64 44.62
C HIS A 3 31.37 76.07 44.45
N ARG A 4 31.15 74.76 44.27
CA ARG A 4 31.85 73.58 44.82
C ARG A 4 31.54 72.31 44.01
N VAL A 5 32.47 71.36 44.00
CA VAL A 5 32.40 70.01 43.39
C VAL A 5 31.85 68.97 44.40
N MET A 6 31.40 67.82 43.86
CA MET A 6 31.08 66.48 44.43
C MET A 6 29.57 66.18 44.48
N LYS A 7 29.04 65.00 44.09
CA LYS A 7 29.61 63.67 43.79
C LYS A 7 28.55 62.82 43.02
N ARG A 8 29.04 61.88 42.20
CA ARG A 8 28.52 60.54 41.79
C ARG A 8 27.39 59.92 42.66
N ASP A 9 26.47 59.06 42.22
CA ASP A 9 26.34 58.08 41.12
C ASP A 9 24.83 57.77 40.89
N GLY A 10 24.45 57.15 39.76
CA GLY A 10 23.29 56.25 39.75
C GLY A 10 22.45 56.12 38.47
N SER A 11 22.70 55.03 37.73
CA SER A 11 21.79 54.32 36.81
C SER A 11 21.45 54.92 35.44
N PHE A 12 22.06 54.35 34.39
CA PHE A 12 21.58 54.41 33.01
C PHE A 12 20.65 53.21 32.75
N LEU A 13 19.38 53.48 32.42
CA LEU A 13 18.48 52.52 31.81
C LEU A 13 18.81 52.42 30.31
N ARG A 14 19.22 51.23 29.86
CA ARG A 14 19.34 50.90 28.43
C ARG A 14 17.95 50.62 27.87
N ALA A 15 17.48 51.46 26.95
CA ALA A 15 16.36 51.14 26.07
C ALA A 15 16.85 50.22 24.94
N ALA A 16 16.28 49.02 24.84
CA ALA A 16 16.46 48.14 23.68
C ALA A 16 15.33 48.41 22.68
N ALA A 17 15.68 48.90 21.50
CA ALA A 17 14.77 48.97 20.37
C ALA A 17 14.67 47.59 19.73
N VAL A 18 13.46 47.01 19.70
CA VAL A 18 13.15 45.79 18.95
C VAL A 18 12.54 46.22 17.62
N ALA A 19 13.26 45.96 16.52
CA ALA A 19 12.75 46.12 15.17
C ALA A 19 11.79 44.96 14.86
N ALA A 20 10.50 45.27 14.64
CA ALA A 20 9.53 44.33 14.12
C ALA A 20 9.70 44.22 12.60
N VAL A 21 10.25 43.10 12.13
CA VAL A 21 10.24 42.72 10.72
C VAL A 21 8.91 42.03 10.44
N VAL A 22 8.05 42.69 9.66
CA VAL A 22 6.83 42.11 9.12
C VAL A 22 7.20 41.33 7.85
N LEU A 23 7.29 40.01 7.96
CA LEU A 23 7.31 39.11 6.81
C LEU A 23 5.87 38.63 6.56
N ALA A 24 5.25 39.14 5.50
CA ALA A 24 4.06 38.56 4.91
C ALA A 24 4.43 37.20 4.28
N GLY A 25 4.40 36.14 5.10
CA GLY A 25 4.47 34.77 4.63
C GLY A 25 3.11 34.33 4.11
N VAL A 26 3.02 34.08 2.81
CA VAL A 26 1.89 33.41 2.16
C VAL A 26 1.77 32.01 2.77
N TRP A 27 0.64 31.72 3.41
CA TRP A 27 0.34 30.38 3.93
C TRP A 27 0.09 29.45 2.74
N GLN A 28 1.13 28.75 2.30
CA GLN A 28 0.96 27.53 1.52
C GLN A 28 0.65 26.41 2.51
N ALA A 29 -0.56 25.84 2.39
CA ALA A 29 -0.96 24.67 3.14
C ALA A 29 -0.08 23.48 2.72
N ASP A 30 0.82 23.04 3.61
CA ASP A 30 1.59 21.83 3.42
C ASP A 30 0.67 20.61 3.42
N SER A 31 0.43 20.05 2.24
CA SER A 31 -0.41 18.88 1.99
C SER A 31 0.29 17.55 2.29
N ALA A 32 1.11 17.45 3.35
CA ALA A 32 1.97 16.29 3.58
C ALA A 32 2.07 15.76 5.03
N ALA A 33 1.29 16.27 5.98
CA ALA A 33 1.40 15.87 7.40
C ALA A 33 0.55 14.64 7.82
N TRP A 34 -0.16 14.00 6.90
CA TRP A 34 -1.26 13.07 7.22
C TRP A 34 -0.91 11.58 7.08
N ALA A 35 0.31 11.26 6.64
CA ALA A 35 0.79 9.89 6.44
C ALA A 35 1.48 9.31 7.69
N ALA A 36 0.98 9.62 8.89
CA ALA A 36 1.61 9.20 10.14
C ALA A 36 1.14 7.81 10.60
N GLY A 37 1.54 6.80 9.83
CA GLY A 37 1.89 5.46 10.34
C GLY A 37 3.36 5.10 10.02
N ALA A 38 4.01 5.86 9.14
CA ALA A 38 5.44 5.75 8.88
C ALA A 38 6.17 6.81 9.73
N THR A 39 7.02 6.36 10.64
CA THR A 39 7.98 7.21 11.33
C THR A 39 8.78 8.02 10.31
N GLN A 40 8.56 9.34 10.27
CA GLN A 40 9.40 10.27 9.52
C GLN A 40 10.83 10.19 10.08
N GLY A 41 11.79 9.72 9.27
CA GLY A 41 13.22 9.90 9.57
C GLY A 41 14.14 8.76 9.11
N GLU A 42 13.66 7.52 9.08
CA GLU A 42 14.41 6.40 8.50
C GLU A 42 13.72 5.95 7.22
N GLU A 43 14.43 6.04 6.11
CA GLU A 43 13.97 5.52 4.83
C GLU A 43 13.64 4.03 5.00
N GLU A 44 12.37 3.67 4.80
CA GLU A 44 11.83 2.36 5.14
C GLU A 44 12.74 1.23 4.62
N SER A 45 13.13 0.30 5.49
CA SER A 45 14.16 -0.72 5.21
C SER A 45 13.88 -1.55 3.94
N TRP A 46 12.60 -1.72 3.58
CA TRP A 46 12.21 -2.37 2.33
C TRP A 46 12.56 -1.54 1.09
N TYR A 47 12.47 -0.20 1.16
CA TYR A 47 12.78 0.69 0.05
C TYR A 47 14.29 0.65 -0.24
N GLN A 48 15.09 0.70 0.82
CA GLN A 48 16.54 0.51 0.71
C GLN A 48 16.89 -0.85 0.13
N ALA A 49 16.22 -1.92 0.56
CA ALA A 49 16.46 -3.25 0.01
C ALA A 49 16.02 -3.36 -1.47
N TRP A 50 14.92 -2.70 -1.85
CA TRP A 50 14.47 -2.61 -3.24
C TRP A 50 15.49 -1.88 -4.12
N LEU A 51 16.04 -0.74 -3.65
CA LEU A 51 17.08 0.00 -4.37
C LEU A 51 18.33 -0.86 -4.64
N GLN A 52 18.62 -1.86 -3.82
CA GLN A 52 19.75 -2.77 -4.06
C GLN A 52 19.47 -3.77 -5.19
N VAL A 53 18.22 -4.08 -5.50
CA VAL A 53 17.85 -5.10 -6.49
C VAL A 53 17.33 -4.55 -7.82
N ALA A 54 16.67 -3.39 -7.79
CA ALA A 54 15.95 -2.86 -8.95
C ALA A 54 16.89 -2.35 -10.05
N ALA A 55 16.67 -2.79 -11.29
CA ALA A 55 17.39 -2.27 -12.45
C ALA A 55 16.92 -0.84 -12.82
N ASP A 56 15.63 -0.57 -12.66
CA ASP A 56 14.97 0.70 -12.84
C ASP A 56 14.42 1.21 -11.51
N THR A 57 15.07 2.23 -10.96
CA THR A 57 14.69 2.87 -9.69
C THR A 57 13.73 4.05 -9.88
N SER A 58 13.31 4.35 -11.12
CA SER A 58 12.31 5.39 -11.39
C SER A 58 10.87 4.90 -11.17
N VAL A 59 10.67 3.59 -11.00
CA VAL A 59 9.36 3.00 -10.69
C VAL A 59 8.80 3.61 -9.41
N PRO A 60 7.58 4.17 -9.41
CA PRO A 60 6.96 4.76 -8.23
C PRO A 60 6.44 3.65 -7.29
N ILE A 61 7.35 2.89 -6.68
CA ILE A 61 7.05 1.66 -5.94
C ILE A 61 6.13 1.89 -4.73
N ARG A 62 6.15 3.09 -4.15
CA ARG A 62 5.25 3.50 -3.06
C ARG A 62 3.78 3.52 -3.49
N ASN A 63 3.51 3.58 -4.79
CA ASN A 63 2.17 3.56 -5.37
C ASN A 63 1.76 2.15 -5.83
N THR A 64 2.57 1.12 -5.54
CA THR A 64 2.25 -0.28 -5.90
C THR A 64 0.96 -0.72 -5.21
N ARG A 65 0.14 -1.47 -5.95
CA ARG A 65 -1.11 -2.07 -5.45
C ARG A 65 -0.98 -3.60 -5.39
N PRO A 66 -1.67 -4.31 -4.50
CA PRO A 66 -2.59 -3.79 -3.50
C PRO A 66 -1.87 -3.05 -2.37
N SER A 67 -2.42 -1.93 -1.93
CA SER A 67 -1.98 -1.20 -0.76
C SER A 67 -3.19 -0.51 -0.14
N LEU A 68 -3.22 -0.42 1.19
CA LEU A 68 -4.23 0.37 1.88
C LEU A 68 -3.80 1.83 1.84
N ILE A 69 -4.48 2.61 1.01
CA ILE A 69 -4.27 4.05 0.88
C ILE A 69 -5.26 4.74 1.80
N TRP A 70 -4.73 5.37 2.83
CA TRP A 70 -5.48 6.21 3.75
C TRP A 70 -5.77 7.54 3.09
N ARG A 71 -7.03 8.00 3.13
CA ARG A 71 -7.36 9.34 2.65
C ARG A 71 -6.73 10.40 3.56
N THR A 72 -6.49 11.57 2.98
CA THR A 72 -5.89 12.72 3.69
C THR A 72 -6.82 13.94 3.72
N ASP A 73 -7.93 13.88 2.99
CA ASP A 73 -8.94 14.93 2.98
C ASP A 73 -9.88 14.80 4.21
N MET A 74 -10.64 15.86 4.50
CA MET A 74 -11.61 15.93 5.60
C MET A 74 -13.05 16.13 5.10
N ASP A 75 -13.39 15.56 3.94
CA ASP A 75 -14.74 15.70 3.40
C ASP A 75 -15.79 15.14 4.36
N THR A 76 -16.98 15.73 4.32
CA THR A 76 -18.17 15.12 4.94
C THR A 76 -18.42 13.74 4.36
N LEU A 77 -18.65 12.78 5.25
CA LEU A 77 -18.98 11.41 4.93
C LEU A 77 -20.39 11.06 5.40
N TYR A 78 -20.94 10.05 4.73
CA TYR A 78 -22.24 9.50 5.04
C TYR A 78 -22.14 7.99 5.26
N ARG A 79 -22.85 7.49 6.27
CA ARG A 79 -23.00 6.06 6.52
C ARG A 79 -24.47 5.74 6.71
N GLY A 80 -24.99 4.81 5.90
CA GLY A 80 -26.29 4.21 6.17
C GLY A 80 -26.16 3.18 7.29
N ASP A 81 -27.05 3.23 8.28
CA ASP A 81 -27.08 2.24 9.34
C ASP A 81 -27.52 0.88 8.80
N THR A 82 -26.61 -0.10 8.92
CA THR A 82 -26.85 -1.50 8.55
C THR A 82 -26.78 -2.45 9.75
N THR A 83 -26.45 -1.90 10.92
CA THR A 83 -26.16 -2.63 12.17
C THR A 83 -27.23 -2.41 13.23
N ASP A 84 -28.30 -1.68 12.90
CA ASP A 84 -29.42 -1.37 13.81
C ASP A 84 -28.97 -0.62 15.08
N GLN A 85 -27.89 0.17 14.98
CA GLN A 85 -27.39 0.95 16.11
C GLN A 85 -28.30 2.14 16.45
N GLY A 86 -28.97 2.71 15.44
CA GLY A 86 -29.79 3.90 15.61
C GLY A 86 -29.02 5.05 16.27
N LEU A 87 -29.71 5.83 17.10
CA LEU A 87 -29.12 7.01 17.73
C LEU A 87 -28.08 6.67 18.83
N GLU A 88 -28.01 5.42 19.29
CA GLU A 88 -26.97 4.96 20.25
C GLU A 88 -25.57 5.12 19.64
N ALA A 89 -25.46 5.15 18.31
CA ALA A 89 -24.21 5.46 17.61
C ALA A 89 -23.59 6.82 17.99
N PHE A 90 -24.36 7.78 18.52
CA PHE A 90 -23.79 9.04 19.03
C PHE A 90 -22.93 8.85 20.28
N GLU A 91 -23.21 7.82 21.07
CA GLU A 91 -22.43 7.44 22.25
C GLU A 91 -21.37 6.40 21.87
N ASP A 92 -21.80 5.29 21.26
CA ASP A 92 -20.96 4.13 20.97
C ASP A 92 -20.04 4.31 19.75
N GLY A 93 -20.40 5.23 18.86
CA GLY A 93 -19.78 5.37 17.54
C GLY A 93 -20.38 4.48 16.46
N LEU A 94 -19.90 4.66 15.24
CA LEU A 94 -20.23 3.85 14.07
C LEU A 94 -19.44 2.54 14.12
N LEU A 95 -19.91 1.61 14.94
CA LEU A 95 -19.24 0.34 15.18
C LEU A 95 -19.24 -0.55 13.93
N PRO A 96 -18.16 -1.30 13.71
CA PRO A 96 -18.11 -2.31 12.66
C PRO A 96 -18.98 -3.52 13.04
N LYS A 97 -19.40 -4.32 12.05
CA LYS A 97 -20.23 -5.52 12.28
C LYS A 97 -19.56 -6.55 13.19
N ALA A 98 -18.23 -6.58 13.21
CA ALA A 98 -17.44 -7.42 14.12
C ALA A 98 -17.78 -7.24 15.60
N ALA A 99 -18.26 -6.05 16.01
CA ALA A 99 -18.58 -5.76 17.42
C ALA A 99 -19.65 -6.69 18.02
N ALA A 100 -20.48 -7.33 17.17
CA ALA A 100 -21.49 -8.29 17.60
C ALA A 100 -20.97 -9.74 17.72
N PHE A 101 -19.67 -9.99 17.51
CA PHE A 101 -19.06 -11.32 17.45
C PHE A 101 -17.79 -11.39 18.32
N PRO A 102 -17.41 -12.59 18.80
CA PRO A 102 -16.14 -12.76 19.50
C PRO A 102 -14.93 -12.52 18.58
N GLU A 103 -13.83 -12.04 19.16
CA GLU A 103 -12.66 -11.55 18.41
C GLU A 103 -12.01 -12.59 17.47
N ASN A 104 -12.07 -13.87 17.85
CA ASN A 104 -11.56 -14.97 17.05
C ASN A 104 -12.34 -15.19 15.73
N GLU A 105 -13.52 -14.57 15.59
CA GLU A 105 -14.34 -14.63 14.37
C GLU A 105 -14.26 -13.36 13.51
N TRP A 106 -13.50 -12.36 13.93
CA TRP A 106 -13.41 -11.09 13.22
C TRP A 106 -12.69 -11.23 11.88
N MET A 107 -13.26 -10.58 10.86
CA MET A 107 -12.70 -10.50 9.51
C MET A 107 -11.86 -9.23 9.37
N TYR A 108 -10.55 -9.41 9.26
CA TYR A 108 -9.55 -8.36 9.05
C TYR A 108 -9.18 -8.15 7.58
N ASP A 109 -9.69 -9.00 6.71
CA ASP A 109 -9.48 -8.95 5.26
C ASP A 109 -10.25 -7.78 4.64
N TRP A 110 -9.52 -6.73 4.27
CA TRP A 110 -10.05 -5.54 3.63
C TRP A 110 -10.54 -5.81 2.20
N PHE A 111 -9.94 -6.75 1.47
CA PHE A 111 -10.44 -7.09 0.14
C PHE A 111 -11.72 -7.93 0.17
N GLY A 112 -11.85 -8.78 1.20
CA GLY A 112 -13.10 -9.48 1.50
C GLY A 112 -14.19 -8.56 2.06
N HIS A 113 -13.82 -7.35 2.50
CA HIS A 113 -14.74 -6.33 2.99
C HIS A 113 -15.47 -5.65 1.82
N GLY A 114 -16.79 -5.61 1.91
CA GLY A 114 -17.66 -5.01 0.91
C GLY A 114 -19.13 -5.09 1.34
N ALA A 115 -20.03 -4.63 0.48
CA ALA A 115 -21.47 -4.64 0.75
C ALA A 115 -21.94 -6.05 1.14
N GLY A 116 -22.44 -6.18 2.38
CA GLY A 116 -22.94 -7.45 2.91
C GLY A 116 -21.92 -8.33 3.64
N ALA A 117 -20.63 -7.99 3.64
CA ALA A 117 -19.62 -8.73 4.41
C ALA A 117 -20.04 -8.81 5.89
N GLY A 118 -20.05 -10.03 6.44
CA GLY A 118 -20.31 -10.29 7.85
C GLY A 118 -19.04 -10.18 8.68
N LYS A 119 -19.16 -9.84 9.96
CA LYS A 119 -18.05 -9.89 10.94
C LYS A 119 -16.82 -9.04 10.58
N SER A 120 -16.96 -8.11 9.64
CA SER A 120 -15.91 -7.19 9.24
C SER A 120 -15.53 -6.24 10.38
N VAL A 121 -14.23 -6.01 10.58
CA VAL A 121 -13.71 -4.97 11.48
C VAL A 121 -13.83 -3.55 10.90
N TYR A 122 -14.28 -3.41 9.65
CA TYR A 122 -14.39 -2.13 8.97
C TYR A 122 -15.82 -1.58 9.03
N SER A 123 -15.94 -0.29 9.32
CA SER A 123 -17.16 0.49 9.18
C SER A 123 -17.09 1.30 7.88
N SER A 124 -17.90 0.93 6.89
CA SER A 124 -17.96 1.63 5.60
C SER A 124 -18.71 2.95 5.69
N ALA A 125 -18.21 3.94 4.98
CA ALA A 125 -18.86 5.19 4.68
C ALA A 125 -18.64 5.58 3.22
N THR A 126 -19.33 6.61 2.76
CA THR A 126 -19.24 7.10 1.39
C THR A 126 -19.31 8.62 1.35
N ARG A 127 -18.70 9.24 0.35
CA ARG A 127 -18.87 10.67 0.04
C ARG A 127 -20.25 10.98 -0.56
N SER A 128 -21.05 9.96 -0.89
CA SER A 128 -22.35 10.11 -1.54
C SER A 128 -23.50 9.80 -0.60
N LEU A 129 -24.25 10.83 -0.22
CA LEU A 129 -25.47 10.71 0.58
C LEU A 129 -26.46 9.70 -0.02
N ARG A 130 -26.65 9.73 -1.34
CA ARG A 130 -27.55 8.81 -2.06
C ARG A 130 -27.15 7.35 -1.87
N ILE A 131 -25.85 7.07 -1.88
CA ILE A 131 -25.33 5.70 -1.72
C ILE A 131 -25.52 5.26 -0.26
N ALA A 132 -25.21 6.13 0.71
CA ALA A 132 -25.48 5.84 2.11
C ALA A 132 -26.96 5.52 2.37
N GLN A 133 -27.88 6.29 1.77
CA GLN A 133 -29.32 6.01 1.85
C GLN A 133 -29.67 4.62 1.32
N SER A 134 -29.10 4.19 0.18
CA SER A 134 -29.46 2.88 -0.39
C SER A 134 -29.17 1.71 0.55
N PHE A 135 -28.15 1.84 1.42
CA PHE A 135 -27.79 0.83 2.41
C PHE A 135 -28.48 1.01 3.76
N ALA A 136 -28.90 2.22 4.12
CA ALA A 136 -29.57 2.48 5.39
C ALA A 136 -30.86 1.66 5.53
N LYS A 137 -31.15 1.18 6.73
CA LYS A 137 -32.48 0.70 7.11
C LYS A 137 -33.38 1.86 7.51
N GLU A 138 -32.90 2.69 8.43
CA GLU A 138 -33.64 3.82 8.99
C GLU A 138 -32.83 5.11 8.99
N TRP A 139 -31.62 5.06 9.55
CA TRP A 139 -30.79 6.25 9.76
C TRP A 139 -29.65 6.34 8.75
N VAL A 140 -29.34 7.58 8.35
CA VAL A 140 -28.13 7.94 7.64
C VAL A 140 -27.36 8.93 8.52
N PHE A 141 -26.15 8.55 8.90
CA PHE A 141 -25.25 9.39 9.69
C PHE A 141 -24.44 10.29 8.78
N GLU A 142 -24.37 11.57 9.12
CA GLU A 142 -23.43 12.54 8.57
C GLU A 142 -22.30 12.76 9.58
N PHE A 143 -21.07 12.63 9.13
CA PHE A 143 -19.91 12.71 10.02
C PHE A 143 -18.67 13.21 9.30
N LYS A 144 -17.67 13.63 10.08
CA LYS A 144 -16.32 13.91 9.61
C LYS A 144 -15.34 13.28 10.57
N ALA A 145 -14.39 12.52 10.03
CA ALA A 145 -13.32 11.92 10.78
C ALA A 145 -12.06 11.91 9.91
N PRO A 146 -10.85 12.09 10.49
CA PRO A 146 -9.63 11.89 9.75
C PRO A 146 -9.42 10.42 9.42
N HIS A 147 -8.51 10.15 8.49
CA HIS A 147 -8.16 8.81 8.03
C HIS A 147 -9.33 8.08 7.36
N GLY A 148 -9.30 6.75 7.39
CA GLY A 148 -10.14 5.86 6.60
C GLY A 148 -9.44 5.44 5.31
N VAL A 149 -9.56 4.16 4.98
CA VAL A 149 -8.99 3.57 3.76
C VAL A 149 -9.86 3.97 2.57
N ASP A 150 -9.29 4.66 1.59
CA ASP A 150 -9.97 5.02 0.34
C ASP A 150 -9.98 3.81 -0.60
N GLN A 151 -11.18 3.28 -0.86
CA GLN A 151 -11.32 2.03 -1.59
C GLN A 151 -10.93 2.12 -3.05
N GLN A 152 -11.21 3.26 -3.68
CA GLN A 152 -10.88 3.48 -5.08
C GLN A 152 -9.36 3.59 -5.25
N GLN A 153 -8.70 4.36 -4.39
CA GLN A 153 -7.26 4.56 -4.47
C GLN A 153 -6.48 3.28 -4.12
N SER A 154 -6.98 2.51 -3.15
CA SER A 154 -6.39 1.23 -2.70
C SER A 154 -6.56 0.09 -3.71
N GLY A 155 -7.37 0.29 -4.76
CA GLY A 155 -7.63 -0.72 -5.79
C GLY A 155 -8.57 -1.84 -5.31
N GLY A 156 -9.55 -1.48 -4.47
CA GLY A 156 -10.56 -2.39 -3.95
C GLY A 156 -11.42 -3.07 -5.02
N PRO A 157 -12.21 -4.08 -4.63
CA PRO A 157 -12.95 -4.93 -5.57
C PRO A 157 -14.11 -4.21 -6.27
N MET A 158 -14.66 -3.14 -5.67
CA MET A 158 -15.72 -2.32 -6.26
C MET A 158 -15.13 -1.15 -7.04
N GLY A 159 -15.44 -1.05 -8.34
CA GLY A 159 -14.85 -0.11 -9.31
C GLY A 159 -15.19 1.38 -9.11
N GLY A 160 -14.90 1.94 -7.93
CA GLY A 160 -14.93 3.38 -7.64
C GLY A 160 -16.32 4.04 -7.57
N SER A 161 -17.39 3.38 -8.02
CA SER A 161 -18.73 3.99 -8.10
C SER A 161 -19.34 4.36 -6.76
N GLU A 162 -18.89 3.74 -5.66
CA GLU A 162 -19.42 3.99 -4.31
C GLU A 162 -18.65 5.06 -3.55
N ALA A 163 -17.47 5.49 -4.04
CA ALA A 163 -16.55 6.38 -3.31
C ALA A 163 -16.39 5.95 -1.84
N GLU A 164 -16.26 4.64 -1.61
CA GLU A 164 -16.25 4.04 -0.28
C GLU A 164 -14.97 4.40 0.48
N VAL A 165 -15.16 4.71 1.76
CA VAL A 165 -14.09 4.89 2.75
C VAL A 165 -14.34 3.91 3.89
N SER A 166 -13.39 3.00 4.13
CA SER A 166 -13.50 1.98 5.18
C SER A 166 -12.74 2.42 6.44
N PHE A 167 -13.40 2.46 7.60
CA PHE A 167 -12.79 2.79 8.88
C PHE A 167 -12.55 1.52 9.71
N PRO A 168 -11.29 1.07 9.87
CA PRO A 168 -10.99 -0.07 10.74
C PRO A 168 -11.28 0.29 12.20
N GLY A 169 -12.02 -0.57 12.91
CA GLY A 169 -12.47 -0.29 14.27
C GLY A 169 -13.64 0.70 14.36
N GLY A 170 -14.16 1.19 13.24
CA GLY A 170 -15.27 2.14 13.22
C GLY A 170 -14.86 3.59 13.47
N VAL A 171 -15.84 4.43 13.82
CA VAL A 171 -15.65 5.88 14.04
C VAL A 171 -16.34 6.29 15.33
N LYS A 172 -15.62 6.90 16.27
CA LYS A 172 -16.20 7.33 17.57
C LYS A 172 -17.37 8.29 17.40
N GLY A 173 -18.32 8.21 18.33
CA GLY A 173 -19.58 8.96 18.28
C GLY A 173 -19.41 10.48 18.17
N HIS A 174 -18.39 11.05 18.82
CA HIS A 174 -18.13 12.49 18.76
C HIS A 174 -17.73 13.02 17.37
N PHE A 175 -17.36 12.16 16.42
CA PHE A 175 -17.14 12.57 15.02
C PHE A 175 -18.43 12.63 14.21
N ILE A 176 -19.53 12.07 14.73
CA ILE A 176 -20.85 12.06 14.09
C ILE A 176 -21.53 13.38 14.38
N LYS A 177 -21.89 14.10 13.33
CA LYS A 177 -22.55 15.41 13.45
C LYS A 177 -24.05 15.26 13.68
N GLN A 178 -24.69 14.39 12.91
CA GLN A 178 -26.13 14.18 12.95
C GLN A 178 -26.52 12.84 12.32
N ALA A 179 -27.76 12.41 12.59
CA ALA A 179 -28.40 11.28 11.94
C ALA A 179 -29.74 11.73 11.37
N CYS A 180 -30.01 11.45 10.10
CA CYS A 180 -31.26 11.80 9.43
C CYS A 180 -32.00 10.54 8.99
N LYS A 181 -33.34 10.60 8.91
CA LYS A 181 -34.12 9.49 8.35
C LYS A 181 -33.77 9.30 6.88
N LYS A 182 -33.56 8.04 6.47
CA LYS A 182 -33.22 7.65 5.09
C LYS A 182 -34.14 8.26 4.03
N ASN A 183 -35.44 8.33 4.31
CA ASN A 183 -36.45 8.81 3.36
C ASN A 183 -36.88 10.27 3.60
N ASN A 184 -36.31 10.94 4.62
CA ASN A 184 -36.62 12.32 4.94
C ASN A 184 -35.40 13.01 5.57
N HIS A 185 -34.68 13.78 4.76
CA HIS A 185 -33.41 14.41 5.16
C HIS A 185 -33.60 15.69 5.96
N ASP A 186 -34.83 16.15 6.11
CA ASP A 186 -35.16 17.26 7.00
C ASP A 186 -35.47 16.76 8.42
N ASP A 187 -35.72 15.45 8.58
CA ASP A 187 -35.93 14.79 9.87
C ASP A 187 -34.59 14.25 10.40
N CYS A 188 -33.84 15.16 11.02
CA CYS A 188 -32.53 14.89 11.58
C CYS A 188 -32.49 15.08 13.10
N VAL A 189 -31.71 14.25 13.76
CA VAL A 189 -31.29 14.41 15.15
C VAL A 189 -29.84 14.87 15.16
N THR A 190 -29.59 16.02 15.77
CA THR A 190 -28.22 16.54 15.95
C THR A 190 -27.54 15.80 17.10
N ASN A 191 -26.26 15.43 16.92
CA ASN A 191 -25.47 14.86 18.00
C ASN A 191 -24.99 15.99 18.95
N PRO A 192 -25.42 16.01 20.22
CA PRO A 192 -24.98 17.03 21.17
C PRO A 192 -23.48 16.94 21.51
N ASN A 193 -22.86 15.78 21.26
CA ASN A 193 -21.45 15.51 21.57
C ASN A 193 -20.53 15.69 20.36
N TYR A 194 -21.03 16.20 19.23
CA TYR A 194 -20.21 16.39 18.03
C TYR A 194 -19.03 17.33 18.31
N ARG A 195 -17.86 16.91 17.83
CA ARG A 195 -16.61 17.68 17.82
C ARG A 195 -16.05 17.62 16.42
N GLU A 196 -15.89 18.79 15.81
CA GLU A 196 -15.23 18.89 14.52
C GLU A 196 -13.80 18.33 14.65
N PRO A 197 -13.40 17.37 13.81
CA PRO A 197 -12.04 16.83 13.87
C PRO A 197 -11.01 17.93 13.54
N THR A 198 -9.91 17.93 14.28
CA THR A 198 -8.74 18.76 13.98
C THR A 198 -7.89 18.13 12.88
N GLY A 199 -8.01 16.82 12.76
CA GLY A 199 -7.22 15.91 11.97
C GLY A 199 -5.83 15.59 12.56
N GLY A 200 -5.44 16.19 13.68
CA GLY A 200 -4.30 15.72 14.46
C GLY A 200 -4.54 14.37 15.15
N GLU A 201 -5.76 13.84 15.12
CA GLU A 201 -6.11 12.57 15.76
C GLU A 201 -5.43 11.40 15.05
N THR A 202 -4.93 10.44 15.83
CA THR A 202 -4.41 9.16 15.34
C THR A 202 -5.52 8.24 14.87
N ILE A 203 -5.20 7.24 14.05
CA ILE A 203 -6.15 6.19 13.64
C ILE A 203 -6.79 5.46 14.84
N GLN A 204 -6.07 5.28 15.95
CA GLN A 204 -6.61 4.70 17.18
C GLN A 204 -7.54 5.65 17.93
N GLU A 205 -7.30 6.96 17.85
CA GLU A 205 -8.20 7.95 18.44
C GLU A 205 -9.52 8.06 17.66
N VAL A 206 -9.51 7.75 16.36
CA VAL A 206 -10.73 7.66 15.53
C VAL A 206 -11.54 6.39 15.79
N ALA A 207 -10.86 5.24 15.93
CA ALA A 207 -11.51 3.94 16.06
C ALA A 207 -12.45 3.86 17.27
N ALA A 208 -13.70 3.46 17.02
CA ALA A 208 -14.71 3.26 18.08
C ALA A 208 -14.45 1.99 18.91
N MET A 209 -13.82 0.98 18.31
CA MET A 209 -13.50 -0.30 18.93
C MET A 209 -12.03 -0.65 18.72
N PRO A 210 -11.33 -1.23 19.74
CA PRO A 210 -9.96 -1.71 19.57
C PRO A 210 -9.93 -2.88 18.57
N ILE A 211 -8.88 -2.91 17.75
CA ILE A 211 -8.59 -4.01 16.81
C ILE A 211 -7.09 -4.33 16.82
N ASP A 212 -6.74 -5.54 16.39
CA ASP A 212 -5.34 -5.89 16.13
C ASP A 212 -4.94 -5.42 14.71
N TRP A 213 -4.31 -4.25 14.67
CA TRP A 213 -3.83 -3.62 13.44
C TRP A 213 -2.85 -4.50 12.63
N ASN A 214 -2.15 -5.44 13.27
CA ASN A 214 -1.21 -6.33 12.58
C ASN A 214 -1.91 -7.44 11.78
N ARG A 215 -3.21 -7.69 12.04
CA ARG A 215 -4.01 -8.70 11.32
C ARG A 215 -4.67 -8.16 10.06
N MET A 216 -4.65 -6.85 9.84
CA MET A 216 -5.23 -6.24 8.64
C MET A 216 -4.55 -6.76 7.37
N THR A 217 -5.37 -7.20 6.40
CA THR A 217 -4.88 -7.69 5.10
C THR A 217 -5.53 -6.94 3.94
N PRO A 218 -4.77 -6.50 2.92
CA PRO A 218 -3.33 -6.64 2.78
C PRO A 218 -2.61 -5.88 3.90
N PRO A 219 -1.41 -6.33 4.32
CA PRO A 219 -0.61 -5.57 5.26
C PRO A 219 -0.38 -4.17 4.69
N VAL A 220 -0.06 -3.20 5.55
CA VAL A 220 0.42 -1.91 5.08
C VAL A 220 1.75 -2.15 4.35
N GLY A 221 1.74 -2.03 3.03
CA GLY A 221 2.89 -2.31 2.17
C GLY A 221 2.87 -3.71 1.54
N LEU A 222 4.00 -4.10 0.94
CA LEU A 222 4.15 -5.36 0.21
C LEU A 222 4.78 -6.46 1.07
N ALA A 223 4.45 -7.72 0.77
CA ALA A 223 5.04 -8.89 1.42
C ALA A 223 6.47 -9.14 0.90
N TRP A 224 7.42 -8.33 1.36
CA TRP A 224 8.83 -8.45 1.00
C TRP A 224 9.48 -9.69 1.62
N ILE A 225 10.16 -10.49 0.80
CA ILE A 225 10.81 -11.73 1.20
C ILE A 225 12.28 -11.80 0.73
N LYS A 226 13.05 -12.64 1.40
CA LYS A 226 14.40 -13.09 1.01
C LYS A 226 14.46 -14.61 1.11
N SER A 227 15.22 -15.23 0.21
CA SER A 227 15.52 -16.66 0.27
C SER A 227 17.02 -16.88 0.39
N LYS A 228 17.45 -17.95 1.08
CA LYS A 228 18.84 -18.41 1.06
C LYS A 228 19.19 -19.14 -0.24
N GLU A 229 18.18 -19.46 -1.04
CA GLU A 229 18.30 -20.10 -2.35
C GLU A 229 18.14 -19.05 -3.45
N SER A 230 18.56 -19.40 -4.66
CA SER A 230 18.39 -18.56 -5.85
C SER A 230 16.92 -18.45 -6.25
N TYR A 231 16.55 -17.34 -6.88
CA TYR A 231 15.29 -17.24 -7.64
C TYR A 231 15.56 -17.45 -9.13
N TRP A 232 14.52 -17.81 -9.87
CA TRP A 232 14.63 -18.16 -11.28
C TRP A 232 13.68 -17.31 -12.12
N ALA A 233 14.20 -16.21 -12.68
CA ALA A 233 13.42 -15.32 -13.54
C ALA A 233 13.28 -15.92 -14.94
N VAL A 234 12.11 -15.78 -15.57
CA VAL A 234 11.88 -16.30 -16.92
C VAL A 234 11.57 -15.17 -17.88
N SER A 235 12.23 -15.07 -19.03
CA SER A 235 11.80 -14.16 -20.10
C SER A 235 11.32 -14.92 -21.33
N SER A 236 10.13 -14.59 -21.81
CA SER A 236 9.53 -15.12 -23.03
C SER A 236 8.56 -14.09 -23.63
N ALA A 237 8.04 -14.35 -24.83
CA ALA A 237 7.00 -13.49 -25.41
C ALA A 237 5.69 -13.44 -24.59
N VAL A 238 5.53 -14.35 -23.63
CA VAL A 238 4.33 -14.53 -22.80
C VAL A 238 4.54 -14.02 -21.36
N ILE A 239 5.78 -14.00 -20.86
CA ILE A 239 6.11 -13.49 -19.53
C ILE A 239 7.43 -12.75 -19.53
N ASN A 240 7.40 -11.53 -18.98
CA ASN A 240 8.51 -10.58 -18.96
C ASN A 240 9.02 -10.24 -20.38
N PRO A 241 9.79 -9.16 -20.58
CA PRO A 241 10.33 -8.85 -21.90
C PRO A 241 11.42 -9.85 -22.28
N VAL A 242 11.35 -10.41 -23.51
CA VAL A 242 12.42 -11.28 -24.04
C VAL A 242 13.72 -10.48 -24.11
N GLN A 243 14.68 -10.90 -23.30
CA GLN A 243 16.04 -10.37 -23.28
C GLN A 243 17.00 -11.55 -23.40
N GLY A 244 18.24 -11.32 -23.85
CA GLY A 244 19.22 -12.39 -24.04
C GLY A 244 20.15 -12.53 -22.84
N ALA A 245 21.26 -13.24 -23.02
CA ALA A 245 22.30 -13.34 -21.98
C ALA A 245 23.04 -12.03 -21.69
N ASP A 246 22.89 -11.01 -22.53
CA ASP A 246 23.46 -9.66 -22.32
C ASP A 246 22.92 -8.98 -21.05
N VAL A 247 21.78 -9.44 -20.52
CA VAL A 247 21.25 -9.00 -19.22
C VAL A 247 22.19 -9.31 -18.06
N LEU A 248 23.09 -10.29 -18.19
CA LEU A 248 24.12 -10.53 -17.18
C LEU A 248 25.04 -9.32 -16.99
N ALA A 249 25.20 -8.48 -18.03
CA ALA A 249 25.97 -7.23 -17.98
C ALA A 249 25.09 -6.01 -17.71
N HIS A 250 23.87 -5.97 -18.26
CA HIS A 250 23.02 -4.76 -18.28
C HIS A 250 21.82 -4.78 -17.33
N GLY A 251 21.52 -5.94 -16.73
CA GLY A 251 20.36 -6.16 -15.88
C GLY A 251 19.14 -6.56 -16.71
N LEU A 252 18.20 -7.23 -16.04
CA LEU A 252 16.94 -7.65 -16.63
C LEU A 252 15.93 -6.52 -16.44
N GLN A 253 15.53 -5.88 -17.55
CA GLN A 253 14.70 -4.69 -17.57
C GLN A 253 13.21 -5.02 -17.72
N THR A 254 12.35 -4.12 -17.24
CA THR A 254 10.89 -4.19 -17.44
C THR A 254 10.47 -3.33 -18.63
N ASN A 255 9.27 -3.53 -19.16
CA ASN A 255 8.81 -2.77 -20.34
C ASN A 255 8.41 -1.32 -20.05
N ILE A 256 7.95 -1.04 -18.83
CA ILE A 256 7.52 0.30 -18.41
C ILE A 256 7.94 0.58 -16.97
N SER A 257 7.90 1.86 -16.59
CA SER A 257 8.30 2.36 -15.25
C SER A 257 7.11 2.87 -14.43
N SER A 258 5.96 2.19 -14.49
CA SER A 258 4.75 2.57 -13.73
C SER A 258 4.56 1.69 -12.50
N ALA A 259 3.94 2.21 -11.44
CA ALA A 259 3.56 1.40 -10.28
C ALA A 259 2.69 0.20 -10.71
N PRO A 260 3.12 -1.04 -10.40
CA PRO A 260 2.35 -2.21 -10.81
C PRO A 260 1.17 -2.43 -9.85
N ASN A 261 0.10 -3.03 -10.38
CA ASN A 261 -0.89 -3.69 -9.55
C ASN A 261 -0.61 -5.19 -9.56
N LEU A 262 -0.03 -5.71 -8.48
CA LEU A 262 0.41 -7.09 -8.34
C LEU A 262 -0.74 -8.10 -8.48
N ARG A 263 -2.00 -7.68 -8.30
CA ARG A 263 -3.15 -8.55 -8.64
C ARG A 263 -3.21 -8.95 -10.10
N PHE A 264 -2.75 -8.08 -11.01
CA PHE A 264 -2.67 -8.42 -12.44
C PHE A 264 -1.49 -9.36 -12.72
N VAL A 265 -0.64 -9.61 -11.72
CA VAL A 265 0.45 -10.57 -11.82
C VAL A 265 -0.03 -12.02 -11.66
N THR A 266 -1.31 -12.24 -11.31
CA THR A 266 -1.97 -13.55 -11.19
C THR A 266 -2.05 -14.34 -12.50
N ASN A 267 -2.11 -13.66 -13.65
CA ASN A 267 -2.08 -14.30 -14.96
C ASN A 267 -0.83 -13.84 -15.72
N PRO A 268 0.24 -14.66 -15.79
CA PRO A 268 1.50 -14.28 -16.42
C PRO A 268 1.33 -13.74 -17.85
N GLU A 269 0.32 -14.23 -18.58
CA GLU A 269 0.00 -13.85 -19.96
C GLU A 269 -0.56 -12.42 -20.10
N SER A 270 -1.08 -11.83 -19.01
CA SER A 270 -1.68 -10.49 -19.01
C SER A 270 -0.65 -9.35 -18.87
N ILE A 271 0.62 -9.69 -18.59
CA ILE A 271 1.57 -8.78 -17.93
C ILE A 271 2.59 -8.16 -18.87
N VAL A 272 2.86 -8.79 -20.02
CA VAL A 272 4.09 -8.52 -20.79
C VAL A 272 4.23 -7.05 -21.15
N SER A 273 3.17 -6.33 -21.51
CA SER A 273 3.27 -4.94 -21.99
C SER A 273 2.95 -3.84 -20.96
N ARG A 274 2.56 -4.17 -19.72
CA ARG A 274 1.88 -3.20 -18.84
C ARG A 274 2.33 -3.17 -17.38
N THR A 275 3.46 -3.78 -17.04
CA THR A 275 3.96 -3.71 -15.66
C THR A 275 5.46 -3.49 -15.59
N SER A 276 5.88 -2.90 -14.48
CA SER A 276 7.28 -2.77 -14.08
C SER A 276 7.73 -3.97 -13.24
N VAL A 277 7.33 -5.19 -13.59
CA VAL A 277 7.63 -6.40 -12.80
C VAL A 277 8.35 -7.43 -13.67
N ILE A 278 9.36 -8.07 -13.10
CA ILE A 278 9.90 -9.35 -13.56
C ILE A 278 9.35 -10.45 -12.66
N LEU A 279 8.58 -11.38 -13.23
CA LEU A 279 8.20 -12.61 -12.54
C LEU A 279 9.39 -13.56 -12.44
N ALA A 280 9.56 -14.17 -11.28
CA ALA A 280 10.48 -15.27 -11.05
C ALA A 280 9.82 -16.36 -10.20
N PHE A 281 10.46 -17.52 -10.17
CA PHE A 281 10.05 -18.69 -9.40
C PHE A 281 11.08 -18.97 -8.29
N ARG A 282 10.61 -19.54 -7.17
CA ARG A 282 11.49 -20.07 -6.13
C ARG A 282 12.22 -21.31 -6.62
N ASP A 283 11.53 -22.16 -7.38
CA ASP A 283 12.07 -23.42 -7.86
C ASP A 283 12.53 -23.34 -9.31
N TYR A 284 13.74 -23.86 -9.57
CA TYR A 284 14.28 -23.96 -10.93
C TYR A 284 13.39 -24.81 -11.84
N SER A 285 12.88 -25.92 -11.31
CA SER A 285 12.02 -26.84 -12.05
C SER A 285 10.77 -26.14 -12.58
N ASP A 286 10.15 -25.25 -11.79
CA ASP A 286 8.98 -24.49 -12.21
C ASP A 286 9.33 -23.49 -13.31
N ALA A 287 10.45 -22.78 -13.17
CA ALA A 287 10.94 -21.85 -14.20
C ALA A 287 11.25 -22.57 -15.52
N LYS A 288 11.91 -23.74 -15.44
CA LYS A 288 12.23 -24.60 -16.58
C LYS A 288 10.96 -25.12 -17.25
N ILE A 289 10.04 -25.73 -16.48
CA ILE A 289 8.76 -26.23 -17.00
C ILE A 289 8.06 -25.10 -17.72
N TRP A 290 7.94 -23.94 -17.09
CA TRP A 290 7.28 -22.79 -17.68
C TRP A 290 7.95 -22.38 -19.01
N ALA A 291 9.28 -22.29 -19.05
CA ALA A 291 10.01 -21.91 -20.26
C ALA A 291 9.84 -22.92 -21.41
N VAL A 292 9.65 -24.21 -21.13
CA VAL A 292 9.55 -25.24 -22.18
C VAL A 292 8.11 -25.58 -22.56
N THR A 293 7.12 -25.41 -21.67
CA THR A 293 5.71 -25.75 -21.92
C THR A 293 4.86 -24.52 -22.25
N GLU A 294 4.92 -23.50 -21.40
CA GLU A 294 4.00 -22.35 -21.46
C GLU A 294 4.49 -21.26 -22.43
N ALA A 295 5.80 -21.09 -22.56
CA ALA A 295 6.35 -20.11 -23.49
C ALA A 295 6.00 -20.46 -24.94
N GLN A 296 5.60 -19.46 -25.74
CA GLN A 296 5.23 -19.68 -27.15
C GLN A 296 6.37 -20.25 -27.99
N ASN A 297 7.60 -19.77 -27.79
CA ASN A 297 8.78 -20.12 -28.58
C ASN A 297 9.98 -20.57 -27.71
N GLY A 298 9.70 -21.06 -26.50
CA GLY A 298 10.74 -21.19 -25.48
C GLY A 298 11.06 -19.84 -24.82
N GLY A 299 12.12 -19.82 -24.02
CA GLY A 299 12.49 -18.63 -23.25
C GLY A 299 13.85 -18.75 -22.59
N TRP A 300 14.24 -17.68 -21.93
CA TRP A 300 15.42 -17.65 -21.07
C TRP A 300 15.02 -17.84 -19.62
N VAL A 301 15.83 -18.60 -18.89
CA VAL A 301 15.75 -18.76 -17.44
C VAL A 301 17.03 -18.19 -16.84
N TYR A 302 16.88 -17.23 -15.93
CA TYR A 302 17.98 -16.55 -15.27
C TYR A 302 18.02 -16.91 -13.80
N GLU A 303 19.21 -17.25 -13.33
CA GLU A 303 19.46 -17.44 -11.91
C GLU A 303 19.75 -16.11 -11.25
N VAL A 304 18.94 -15.76 -10.26
CA VAL A 304 19.08 -14.55 -9.44
C VAL A 304 19.73 -14.94 -8.12
N ARG A 305 20.75 -14.17 -7.71
CA ARG A 305 21.57 -14.42 -6.53
C ARG A 305 20.70 -14.62 -5.27
N PRO A 306 21.05 -15.58 -4.40
CA PRO A 306 20.44 -15.71 -3.08
C PRO A 306 20.41 -14.41 -2.28
N ASN A 307 19.46 -14.31 -1.36
CA ASN A 307 19.18 -13.17 -0.49
C ASN A 307 18.77 -11.88 -1.22
N SER A 308 18.53 -11.94 -2.54
CA SER A 308 17.88 -10.85 -3.27
C SER A 308 16.46 -10.64 -2.72
N VAL A 309 16.06 -9.38 -2.54
CA VAL A 309 14.71 -9.05 -2.10
C VAL A 309 13.73 -9.14 -3.25
N ALA A 310 12.59 -9.79 -3.02
CA ALA A 310 11.47 -9.86 -3.96
C ALA A 310 10.15 -9.72 -3.19
N VAL A 311 9.05 -9.52 -3.92
CA VAL A 311 7.69 -9.54 -3.35
C VAL A 311 7.10 -10.93 -3.51
N ASP A 312 6.57 -11.48 -2.43
CA ASP A 312 5.86 -12.76 -2.44
C ASP A 312 4.51 -12.63 -3.16
N LEU A 313 4.30 -13.46 -4.18
CA LEU A 313 3.07 -13.48 -4.97
C LEU A 313 2.15 -14.64 -4.58
N SER A 314 2.54 -15.46 -3.60
CA SER A 314 1.68 -16.54 -3.07
C SER A 314 0.43 -16.00 -2.37
N GLY A 315 0.47 -14.74 -1.91
CA GLY A 315 -0.66 -14.07 -1.29
C GLY A 315 -1.83 -13.92 -2.27
N ARG A 316 -3.05 -14.13 -1.76
CA ARG A 316 -4.32 -13.95 -2.51
C ARG A 316 -4.42 -12.58 -3.21
N TYR A 317 -3.76 -11.55 -2.65
CA TYR A 317 -3.81 -10.18 -3.16
C TYR A 317 -2.62 -9.79 -4.02
N THR A 318 -1.50 -10.51 -3.94
CA THR A 318 -0.27 -10.20 -4.67
C THR A 318 -0.03 -11.11 -5.87
N GLY A 319 -0.75 -12.22 -6.04
CA GLY A 319 -0.59 -13.05 -7.23
C GLY A 319 -1.25 -14.43 -7.18
N GLY A 320 -1.63 -14.92 -5.98
CA GLY A 320 -2.31 -16.21 -5.80
C GLY A 320 -1.57 -17.42 -6.36
N ARG A 321 -0.30 -17.28 -6.77
CA ARG A 321 0.51 -18.34 -7.37
C ARG A 321 1.60 -18.73 -6.40
N GLU A 322 1.44 -19.90 -5.81
CA GLU A 322 2.45 -20.48 -4.93
C GLU A 322 3.79 -20.60 -5.66
N GLY A 323 4.89 -20.34 -4.94
CA GLY A 323 6.25 -20.38 -5.51
C GLY A 323 6.64 -19.19 -6.40
N ALA A 324 5.71 -18.30 -6.77
CA ALA A 324 6.01 -17.14 -7.60
C ALA A 324 6.44 -15.91 -6.79
N VAL A 325 7.36 -15.12 -7.34
CA VAL A 325 7.85 -13.86 -6.76
C VAL A 325 7.97 -12.77 -7.83
N ALA A 326 7.89 -11.51 -7.40
CA ALA A 326 8.07 -10.35 -8.28
C ALA A 326 9.30 -9.52 -7.91
N PHE A 327 10.07 -9.14 -8.93
CA PHE A 327 11.06 -8.07 -8.87
C PHE A 327 10.50 -6.81 -9.52
N ILE A 328 10.15 -5.81 -8.71
CA ILE A 328 9.62 -4.52 -9.18
C ILE A 328 10.79 -3.66 -9.68
N GLY A 329 10.69 -3.11 -10.90
CA GLY A 329 11.75 -2.35 -11.55
C GLY A 329 12.86 -3.23 -12.13
N GLY A 330 12.63 -4.53 -12.31
CA GLY A 330 13.63 -5.43 -12.89
C GLY A 330 14.72 -5.85 -11.91
N ILE A 331 15.79 -6.43 -12.45
CA ILE A 331 16.88 -7.06 -11.68
C ILE A 331 18.22 -6.52 -12.15
N LYS A 332 19.02 -5.92 -11.26
CA LYS A 332 20.37 -5.42 -11.59
C LYS A 332 21.28 -6.54 -12.10
N SER A 333 22.14 -6.23 -13.07
CA SER A 333 23.10 -7.17 -13.67
C SER A 333 23.94 -7.93 -12.67
N GLY A 334 24.51 -7.23 -11.68
CA GLY A 334 25.37 -7.83 -10.65
C GLY A 334 24.69 -8.85 -9.75
N LEU A 335 23.36 -9.07 -9.87
CA LEU A 335 22.59 -10.09 -9.16
C LEU A 335 22.23 -11.30 -10.03
N LEU A 336 22.42 -11.23 -11.35
CA LEU A 336 22.16 -12.34 -12.25
C LEU A 336 23.43 -13.17 -12.39
N MET A 337 23.35 -14.47 -12.14
CA MET A 337 24.51 -15.36 -12.05
C MET A 337 24.69 -16.20 -13.32
N ASN A 338 23.58 -16.77 -13.80
CA ASN A 338 23.54 -17.68 -14.95
C ASN A 338 22.29 -17.38 -15.81
N ALA A 339 22.40 -17.63 -17.10
CA ALA A 339 21.33 -17.50 -18.09
C ALA A 339 21.28 -18.77 -18.95
N ARG A 340 20.09 -19.36 -19.08
CA ARG A 340 19.86 -20.58 -19.85
C ARG A 340 18.75 -20.35 -20.88
N ARG A 341 19.02 -20.60 -22.16
CA ARG A 341 18.00 -20.54 -23.22
C ARG A 341 17.41 -21.93 -23.42
N PHE A 342 16.09 -22.00 -23.47
CA PHE A 342 15.33 -23.20 -23.79
C PHE A 342 14.52 -22.99 -25.06
N GLU A 343 14.38 -24.05 -25.84
CA GLU A 343 13.42 -24.13 -26.93
C GLU A 343 12.15 -24.83 -26.45
N LYS A 344 11.01 -24.52 -27.08
CA LYS A 344 9.73 -25.10 -26.69
C LYS A 344 9.78 -26.63 -26.83
N GLY A 345 9.35 -27.34 -25.79
CA GLY A 345 9.36 -28.80 -25.74
C GLY A 345 10.74 -29.45 -25.56
N VAL A 346 11.82 -28.67 -25.44
CA VAL A 346 13.18 -29.18 -25.26
C VAL A 346 13.59 -29.02 -23.80
N SER A 347 13.82 -30.14 -23.09
CA SER A 347 14.13 -30.11 -21.65
C SER A 347 15.55 -29.61 -21.34
N GLU A 348 16.47 -29.72 -22.29
CA GLU A 348 17.85 -29.30 -22.12
C GLU A 348 18.07 -27.87 -22.63
N PRO A 349 18.91 -27.07 -21.95
CA PRO A 349 19.22 -25.73 -22.42
C PRO A 349 20.04 -25.83 -23.72
N VAL A 350 19.56 -25.13 -24.75
CA VAL A 350 20.26 -24.99 -26.04
C VAL A 350 21.38 -23.95 -25.97
N GLU A 351 21.38 -23.13 -24.92
CA GLU A 351 22.43 -22.18 -24.60
C GLU A 351 22.53 -22.02 -23.08
N CYS A 352 23.74 -21.97 -22.54
CA CYS A 352 23.98 -21.71 -21.13
C CYS A 352 25.20 -20.81 -20.97
N ILE A 353 25.00 -19.66 -20.35
CA ILE A 353 26.02 -18.64 -20.12
C ILE A 353 26.02 -18.34 -18.62
N GLY A 354 27.17 -18.46 -17.97
CA GLY A 354 27.29 -18.28 -16.54
C GLY A 354 28.55 -17.53 -16.16
N ILE A 355 28.48 -16.78 -15.06
CA ILE A 355 29.66 -16.19 -14.41
C ILE A 355 30.45 -17.31 -13.70
N GLU A 356 29.76 -18.37 -13.24
CA GLU A 356 30.36 -19.59 -12.69
C GLU A 356 30.40 -20.70 -13.76
N LYS A 357 31.60 -20.97 -14.29
CA LYS A 357 31.86 -21.93 -15.38
C LYS A 357 31.39 -23.37 -15.13
N GLU A 358 31.04 -23.74 -13.89
CA GLU A 358 30.64 -25.10 -13.51
C GLU A 358 29.12 -25.34 -13.59
N ALA A 359 28.28 -24.29 -13.52
CA ALA A 359 26.83 -24.41 -13.49
C ALA A 359 26.20 -24.88 -14.82
N CYS A 360 26.89 -24.72 -15.94
CA CYS A 360 26.48 -25.20 -17.26
C CYS A 360 26.97 -26.64 -17.58
N ARG A 361 27.76 -27.26 -16.68
CA ARG A 361 28.42 -28.55 -16.93
C ARG A 361 27.69 -29.76 -16.36
N LEU A 362 26.81 -29.58 -15.38
CA LEU A 362 26.22 -30.70 -14.62
C LEU A 362 25.12 -31.46 -15.39
N ASP A 363 24.44 -30.84 -16.35
CA ASP A 363 23.40 -31.52 -17.15
C ASP A 363 23.97 -32.33 -18.33
N ASN A 364 25.25 -32.14 -18.69
CA ASN A 364 25.91 -32.88 -19.78
C ASN A 364 26.54 -34.23 -19.34
N ARG A 365 26.26 -34.71 -18.12
CA ARG A 365 26.92 -35.92 -17.57
C ARG A 365 26.08 -37.20 -17.56
N HIS A 366 24.90 -37.20 -18.16
CA HIS A 366 24.13 -38.42 -18.40
C HIS A 366 23.80 -38.56 -19.89
N GLN A 367 24.82 -38.91 -20.69
CA GLN A 367 24.66 -39.67 -21.93
C GLN A 367 25.10 -41.11 -21.70
#